data_AF-E7C8F3-F1
#
_entry.id   AF-E7C8F3-F1
#
_cell.length_a   1.000
_cell.length_b   1.000
_cell.length_c   1.000
_cell.angle_alpha   90.00
_cell.angle_beta   90.00
_cell.angle_gamma   90.00
#
_symmetry.space_group_name_H-M   'P 1'
#
loop_
_entity.id
_entity.type
_entity.pdbx_description
1 polymer ?
#
loop_
_entity_poly.entity_id
_entity_poly.type
_entity_poly.pdbx_seq_one_letter_code
_entity_poly.pdbx_strand_id
1 'polypeptide(L)'
;MAKAPKRAFVCNECGADYPRWQGQCSACHAWNTITEVRLAASPMVARNERLSGYAGSAGVAKVQKLSDISLEELPRFSTGFKEFDRVLGGGVVPGSAILIGGNPGAGKSTLLLQTLCKLAQQMKTLYVTGEESLQQVAMRAHRLGLPTDNLNMLSETSIEQICLIAEEEQPKLMVPSHPAT
;
A
#
# COMPACT_ATOMS: atom_id res chain seq x y z
N MET A 1 -22.83 -17.90 1.16
CA MET A 1 -23.10 -19.20 0.50
C MET A 1 -21.78 -19.93 0.32
N ALA A 2 -21.59 -21.08 0.99
CA ALA A 2 -20.36 -21.87 0.88
C ALA A 2 -20.30 -22.55 -0.50
N LYS A 3 -19.23 -22.32 -1.24
CA LYS A 3 -19.01 -22.89 -2.58
C LYS A 3 -18.80 -24.41 -2.41
N ALA A 4 -19.62 -25.21 -3.10
CA ALA A 4 -19.53 -26.67 -3.02
C ALA A 4 -18.11 -27.15 -3.41
N PRO A 5 -17.54 -28.14 -2.68
CA PRO A 5 -16.20 -28.63 -2.96
C PRO A 5 -16.13 -29.23 -4.37
N LYS A 6 -15.13 -28.82 -5.16
CA LYS A 6 -14.86 -29.43 -6.46
C LYS A 6 -14.35 -30.85 -6.25
N ARG A 7 -15.04 -31.83 -6.81
CA ARG A 7 -14.65 -33.25 -6.80
C ARG A 7 -13.93 -33.56 -8.12
N ALA A 8 -12.86 -34.34 -8.07
CA ALA A 8 -12.19 -34.88 -9.25
C ALA A 8 -12.09 -36.41 -9.11
N PHE A 9 -12.10 -37.14 -10.23
CA PHE A 9 -11.93 -38.59 -10.23
C PHE A 9 -10.59 -38.93 -10.86
N VAL A 10 -9.74 -39.72 -10.19
CA VAL A 10 -8.38 -40.02 -10.66
C VAL A 10 -8.14 -41.52 -10.61
N CYS A 11 -7.55 -42.07 -11.67
CA CYS A 11 -7.10 -43.46 -11.70
C CYS A 11 -5.86 -43.64 -10.82
N ASN A 12 -5.93 -44.50 -9.80
CA ASN A 12 -4.80 -44.81 -8.91
C ASN A 12 -3.64 -45.53 -9.63
N GLU A 13 -3.91 -46.14 -10.80
CA GLU A 13 -2.92 -46.94 -11.52
C GLU A 13 -2.08 -46.11 -12.50
N CYS A 14 -2.70 -45.12 -13.16
CA CYS A 14 -2.05 -44.36 -14.22
C CYS A 14 -2.15 -42.83 -14.06
N GLY A 15 -2.84 -42.34 -13.03
CA GLY A 15 -2.98 -40.91 -12.75
C GLY A 15 -3.92 -40.15 -13.68
N ALA A 16 -4.62 -40.81 -14.60
CA ALA A 16 -5.57 -40.16 -15.50
C ALA A 16 -6.76 -39.58 -14.74
N ASP A 17 -7.15 -38.34 -15.06
CA ASP A 17 -8.27 -37.62 -14.47
C ASP A 17 -9.55 -37.74 -15.32
N TYR A 18 -10.68 -37.81 -14.62
CA TYR A 18 -12.00 -38.00 -15.21
C TYR A 18 -13.03 -37.06 -14.57
N PRO A 19 -14.01 -36.55 -15.35
CA PRO A 19 -15.04 -35.65 -14.84
C PRO A 19 -16.11 -36.37 -14.01
N ARG A 20 -16.21 -37.70 -14.11
CA ARG A 20 -17.15 -38.55 -13.36
C ARG A 20 -16.53 -39.92 -13.09
N TRP A 21 -17.06 -40.62 -12.09
CA TRP A 21 -16.68 -42.01 -11.87
C TRP A 21 -17.13 -42.90 -13.02
N GLN A 22 -16.30 -43.88 -13.36
CA GLN A 22 -16.60 -44.94 -14.32
C GLN A 22 -15.86 -46.22 -13.92
N GLY A 23 -16.42 -47.39 -14.25
CA GLY A 23 -15.90 -48.68 -13.79
C GLY A 23 -14.56 -49.09 -14.42
N GLN A 24 -14.20 -48.54 -15.59
CA GLN A 24 -12.95 -48.85 -16.28
C GLN A 24 -12.20 -47.56 -16.67
N CYS A 25 -10.90 -47.54 -16.39
CA CYS A 25 -9.99 -46.48 -16.85
C CYS A 25 -9.81 -46.54 -18.36
N SER A 26 -10.09 -45.45 -19.07
CA SER A 26 -9.90 -45.39 -20.54
C SER A 26 -8.43 -45.27 -20.96
N ALA A 27 -7.53 -44.91 -20.05
CA ALA A 27 -6.10 -44.73 -20.34
C ALA A 27 -5.28 -46.01 -20.12
N CYS A 28 -5.56 -46.77 -19.05
CA CYS A 28 -4.82 -47.99 -18.73
C CYS A 28 -5.68 -49.27 -18.75
N HIS A 29 -6.97 -49.16 -19.07
CA HIS A 29 -7.93 -50.28 -19.15
C HIS A 29 -8.16 -51.06 -17.84
N ALA A 30 -7.57 -50.61 -16.72
CA ALA A 30 -7.77 -51.19 -15.40
C ALA A 30 -9.21 -50.93 -14.90
N TRP A 31 -9.76 -51.92 -14.20
CA TRP A 31 -11.10 -51.87 -13.63
C TRP A 31 -11.06 -51.43 -12.17
N ASN A 32 -12.06 -50.66 -11.74
CA ASN A 32 -12.24 -50.19 -10.35
C ASN A 32 -11.04 -49.41 -9.76
N THR A 33 -10.17 -48.84 -10.59
CA THR A 33 -9.01 -48.07 -10.15
C THR A 33 -9.26 -46.56 -10.05
N ILE A 34 -10.42 -46.07 -10.54
CA ILE A 34 -10.79 -44.66 -10.49
C ILE A 34 -11.39 -44.33 -9.13
N THR A 35 -10.73 -43.46 -8.38
CA THR A 35 -11.15 -43.03 -7.05
C THR A 35 -11.53 -41.55 -7.03
N GLU A 36 -12.49 -41.17 -6.19
CA GLU A 36 -12.88 -39.77 -5.99
C GLU A 36 -11.84 -39.08 -5.09
N VAL A 37 -11.16 -38.09 -5.63
CA VAL A 37 -10.24 -37.23 -4.89
C VAL A 37 -10.98 -35.93 -4.55
N ARG A 38 -11.04 -35.63 -3.26
CA ARG A 38 -11.42 -34.29 -2.81
C ARG A 38 -10.27 -33.36 -3.13
N LEU A 39 -10.45 -32.49 -4.11
CA LEU A 39 -9.54 -31.37 -4.29
C LEU A 39 -9.70 -30.50 -3.04
N ALA A 40 -8.70 -30.54 -2.15
CA ALA A 40 -8.57 -29.52 -1.12
C ALA A 40 -8.62 -28.18 -1.86
N ALA A 41 -9.45 -27.25 -1.38
CA ALA A 41 -9.32 -25.87 -1.80
C ALA A 41 -7.83 -25.54 -1.65
N SER A 42 -7.17 -25.08 -2.73
CA SER A 42 -5.80 -24.56 -2.63
C SER A 42 -5.73 -23.72 -1.37
N PRO A 43 -4.70 -23.89 -0.52
CA PRO A 43 -4.55 -23.02 0.63
C PRO A 43 -4.63 -21.62 0.06
N MET A 44 -5.70 -20.92 0.46
CA MET A 44 -5.93 -19.55 0.08
C MET A 44 -4.67 -18.85 0.56
N VAL A 45 -3.80 -18.48 -0.38
CA VAL A 45 -2.55 -17.75 -0.11
C VAL A 45 -2.88 -16.74 0.98
N ALA A 46 -2.15 -16.86 2.09
CA ALA A 46 -2.37 -16.16 3.35
C ALA A 46 -3.16 -14.85 3.17
N ARG A 47 -4.46 -14.92 3.43
CA ARG A 47 -5.25 -13.71 3.66
C ARG A 47 -4.74 -13.10 4.96
N ASN A 48 -4.25 -11.87 4.87
CA ASN A 48 -4.00 -10.93 5.98
C ASN A 48 -2.79 -11.17 6.89
N GLU A 49 -1.58 -11.04 6.35
CA GLU A 49 -0.51 -10.35 7.09
C GLU A 49 -0.42 -8.85 6.74
N ARG A 50 -0.99 -8.44 5.59
CA ARG A 50 -0.99 -7.03 5.13
C ARG A 50 -1.97 -6.10 5.84
N LEU A 51 -2.62 -6.56 6.90
CA LEU A 51 -3.51 -5.76 7.75
C LEU A 51 -3.02 -5.68 9.19
N SER A 52 -1.70 -5.78 9.40
CA SER A 52 -1.11 -5.29 10.64
C SER A 52 -1.32 -3.78 10.69
N GLY A 53 -2.24 -3.31 11.55
CA GLY A 53 -2.53 -1.88 11.69
C GLY A 53 -1.25 -1.10 12.01
N TYR A 54 -1.01 0.00 11.31
CA TYR A 54 0.13 0.90 11.50
C TYR A 54 -0.06 1.82 12.72
N ALA A 55 -0.60 1.29 13.81
CA ALA A 55 -0.78 2.03 15.06
C ALA A 55 0.53 2.06 15.86
N GLY A 56 1.56 2.69 15.29
CA GLY A 56 2.87 2.85 15.93
C GLY A 56 3.65 1.53 16.07
N SER A 57 4.93 1.55 15.73
CA SER A 57 5.82 0.39 15.83
C SER A 57 6.20 0.04 17.28
N ALA A 58 5.21 -0.13 18.17
CA ALA A 58 5.37 -0.52 19.56
C ALA A 58 4.54 -1.78 19.87
N GLY A 59 4.95 -2.91 19.28
CA GLY A 59 4.52 -4.24 19.70
C GLY A 59 3.09 -4.65 19.31
N VAL A 60 2.75 -5.88 19.70
CA VAL A 60 1.41 -6.47 19.53
C VAL A 60 0.38 -5.50 20.11
N ALA A 61 -0.58 -5.06 19.29
CA ALA A 61 -1.66 -4.19 19.71
C ALA A 61 -2.34 -4.77 20.98
N LYS A 62 -2.13 -4.10 22.12
CA LYS A 62 -2.70 -4.48 23.42
C LYS A 62 -3.52 -3.30 23.95
N VAL A 63 -4.65 -3.62 24.58
CA VAL A 63 -5.44 -2.63 25.30
C VAL A 63 -4.65 -2.16 26.52
N GLN A 64 -4.43 -0.85 26.63
CA GLN A 64 -3.76 -0.21 27.76
C GLN A 64 -4.64 0.93 28.29
N LYS A 65 -4.51 1.25 29.58
CA LYS A 65 -5.16 2.46 30.13
C LYS A 65 -4.42 3.68 29.63
N LEU A 66 -5.14 4.78 29.43
CA LEU A 66 -4.55 6.07 29.04
C LEU A 66 -3.46 6.54 30.03
N SER A 67 -3.63 6.24 31.32
CA SER A 67 -2.64 6.56 32.38
C SER A 67 -1.31 5.84 32.22
N ASP A 68 -1.28 4.73 31.49
CA ASP A 68 -0.14 3.85 31.37
C ASP A 68 0.61 4.08 30.04
N ILE A 69 0.15 5.04 29.24
CA ILE A 69 0.77 5.43 27.96
C ILE A 69 1.90 6.43 28.26
N SER A 70 3.11 6.12 27.78
CA SER A 70 4.25 7.05 27.88
C SER A 70 3.93 8.35 27.15
N LEU A 71 4.21 9.48 27.80
CA LEU A 71 4.08 10.82 27.23
C LEU A 71 5.38 11.32 26.59
N GLU A 72 6.34 10.42 26.33
CA GLU A 72 7.57 10.78 25.62
C GLU A 72 7.25 11.48 24.30
N GLU A 73 7.86 12.64 24.09
CA GLU A 73 7.69 13.38 22.85
C GLU A 73 8.23 12.58 21.68
N LEU A 74 7.34 12.27 20.72
CA LEU A 74 7.76 11.68 19.46
C LEU A 74 8.67 12.67 18.71
N PRO A 75 9.81 12.21 18.16
CA PRO A 75 10.73 13.09 17.47
C PRO A 75 10.04 13.71 16.24
N ARG A 76 9.97 15.04 16.18
CA ARG A 76 9.40 15.77 15.03
C ARG A 76 10.51 16.28 14.12
N PHE A 77 10.24 16.37 12.83
CA PHE A 77 11.09 17.11 11.90
C PHE A 77 10.35 18.33 11.33
N SER A 78 11.08 19.43 11.18
CA SER A 78 10.54 20.66 10.60
C SER A 78 10.35 20.51 9.09
N THR A 79 9.25 21.06 8.57
CA THR A 79 9.01 21.23 7.12
C THR A 79 9.86 22.36 6.52
N GLY A 80 10.50 23.15 7.38
CA GLY A 80 11.21 24.37 7.00
C GLY A 80 10.28 25.58 6.78
N PHE A 81 8.97 25.44 6.99
CA PHE A 81 8.00 26.52 6.94
C PHE A 81 7.40 26.74 8.33
N LYS A 82 7.81 27.82 9.01
CA LYS A 82 7.46 28.07 10.42
C LYS A 82 5.96 28.02 10.71
N GLU A 83 5.14 28.64 9.87
CA GLU A 83 3.68 28.63 10.05
C GLU A 83 3.07 27.26 9.77
N PHE A 84 3.65 26.49 8.85
CA PHE A 84 3.18 25.14 8.59
C PHE A 84 3.55 24.20 9.74
N ASP A 85 4.78 24.29 10.25
CA ASP A 85 5.21 23.57 11.45
C ASP A 85 4.34 23.91 12.66
N ARG A 86 3.98 25.17 12.84
CA ARG A 86 3.05 25.61 13.90
C ARG A 86 1.69 24.91 13.77
N VAL A 87 1.13 24.82 12.57
CA VAL A 87 -0.14 24.11 12.31
C VAL A 87 -0.01 22.61 12.60
N LEU A 88 1.15 22.01 12.32
CA LEU A 88 1.44 20.60 12.60
C LEU A 88 1.80 20.32 14.08
N GLY A 89 1.79 21.33 14.96
CA GLY A 89 2.15 21.19 16.36
C GLY A 89 3.67 21.08 16.59
N GLY A 90 4.46 21.83 15.83
CA GLY A 90 5.92 21.91 15.93
C GLY A 90 6.68 21.17 14.82
N GLY A 91 5.98 20.50 13.89
CA GLY A 91 6.57 19.77 12.78
C GLY A 91 5.92 18.41 12.53
N VAL A 92 6.43 17.70 11.54
CA VAL A 92 5.91 16.39 11.10
C VAL A 92 6.36 15.30 12.06
N VAL A 93 5.41 14.45 12.49
CA VAL A 93 5.67 13.26 13.30
C VAL A 93 5.91 12.05 12.36
N PRO A 94 7.04 11.34 12.45
CA PRO A 94 7.29 10.11 11.69
C PRO A 94 6.20 9.06 11.91
N GLY A 95 5.81 8.36 10.85
CA GLY A 95 4.76 7.34 10.91
C GLY A 95 3.33 7.90 11.07
N SER A 96 3.14 9.21 11.05
CA SER A 96 1.81 9.83 11.02
C SER A 96 1.27 9.97 9.59
N ALA A 97 -0.06 10.03 9.48
CA ALA A 97 -0.75 10.45 8.27
C ALA A 97 -1.38 11.82 8.49
N ILE A 98 -1.14 12.77 7.59
CA ILE A 98 -1.62 14.14 7.69
C ILE A 98 -2.54 14.43 6.51
N LEU A 99 -3.79 14.81 6.79
CA LEU A 99 -4.76 15.23 5.79
C LEU A 99 -4.77 16.76 5.68
N ILE A 100 -4.50 17.29 4.47
CA ILE A 100 -4.63 18.71 4.18
C ILE A 100 -5.92 18.96 3.41
N GLY A 101 -6.93 19.46 4.11
CA GLY A 101 -8.21 19.88 3.54
C GLY A 101 -8.22 21.34 3.11
N GLY A 102 -9.14 21.71 2.21
CA GLY A 102 -9.37 23.08 1.79
C GLY A 102 -10.03 23.17 0.42
N ASN A 103 -10.59 24.34 0.09
CA ASN A 103 -11.29 24.55 -1.17
C ASN A 103 -10.41 24.25 -2.39
N PRO A 104 -10.99 23.83 -3.53
CA PRO A 104 -10.29 23.81 -4.81
C PRO A 104 -9.63 25.18 -5.07
N GLY A 105 -8.39 25.17 -5.56
CA GLY A 105 -7.63 26.41 -5.79
C GLY A 105 -7.00 27.07 -4.55
N ALA A 106 -7.21 26.56 -3.33
CA ALA A 106 -6.58 27.08 -2.11
C ALA A 106 -5.04 26.91 -2.04
N GLY A 107 -4.42 26.31 -3.06
CA GLY A 107 -2.95 26.15 -3.14
C GLY A 107 -2.38 24.96 -2.38
N LYS A 108 -3.19 23.97 -1.97
CA LYS A 108 -2.75 22.77 -1.22
C LYS A 108 -1.61 22.02 -1.91
N SER A 109 -1.79 21.65 -3.17
CA SER A 109 -0.78 20.93 -3.96
C SER A 109 0.48 21.77 -4.16
N THR A 110 0.32 23.09 -4.30
CA THR A 110 1.46 24.02 -4.39
C THR A 110 2.27 24.07 -3.09
N LEU A 111 1.61 24.20 -1.94
CA LEU A 111 2.26 24.18 -0.62
C LEU A 111 3.00 22.85 -0.38
N LEU A 112 2.36 21.73 -0.72
CA LEU A 112 2.94 20.40 -0.57
C LEU A 112 4.12 20.18 -1.50
N LEU A 113 4.04 20.64 -2.76
CA LEU A 113 5.15 20.59 -3.70
C LEU A 113 6.34 21.42 -3.21
N GLN A 114 6.10 22.65 -2.73
CA GLN A 114 7.14 23.51 -2.14
C GLN A 114 7.82 22.86 -0.93
N THR A 115 7.01 22.26 -0.05
CA THR A 115 7.48 21.56 1.14
C THR A 115 8.35 20.36 0.75
N LEU A 116 7.89 19.54 -0.18
CA LEU A 116 8.63 18.37 -0.63
C LEU A 116 9.92 18.73 -1.36
N CYS A 117 9.93 19.71 -2.27
CA CYS A 117 11.17 20.17 -2.92
C CYS A 117 12.23 20.61 -1.90
N LYS A 118 11.81 21.30 -0.82
CA LYS A 118 12.72 21.73 0.24
C LYS A 118 13.24 20.56 1.06
N LEU A 119 12.36 19.65 1.48
CA LEU A 119 12.74 18.48 2.29
C LEU A 119 13.56 17.45 1.50
N ALA A 120 13.34 17.35 0.19
CA ALA A 120 14.11 16.51 -0.72
C ALA A 120 15.62 16.79 -0.65
N GLN A 121 16.03 18.00 -0.24
CA GLN A 121 17.44 18.36 -0.08
C GLN A 121 18.11 17.68 1.13
N GLN A 122 17.33 17.10 2.05
CA GLN A 122 17.82 16.54 3.31
C GLN A 122 17.40 15.08 3.52
N MET A 123 16.35 14.63 2.83
CA MET A 123 15.77 13.31 3.00
C MET A 123 15.14 12.82 1.69
N LYS A 124 15.09 11.50 1.51
CA LYS A 124 14.40 10.90 0.37
C LYS A 124 12.89 11.15 0.50
N THR A 125 12.31 11.82 -0.48
CA THR A 125 10.88 12.13 -0.51
C THR A 125 10.22 11.70 -1.80
N LEU A 126 8.92 11.46 -1.80
CA LEU A 126 8.14 11.03 -2.96
C LEU A 126 6.86 11.87 -3.12
N TYR A 127 6.72 12.55 -4.26
CA TYR A 127 5.47 13.19 -4.69
C TYR A 127 4.72 12.25 -5.62
N VAL A 128 3.52 11.83 -5.25
CA VAL A 128 2.65 11.00 -6.11
C VAL A 128 1.51 11.85 -6.63
N THR A 129 1.26 11.83 -7.93
CA THR A 129 0.14 12.54 -8.58
C THR A 129 -0.74 11.56 -9.34
N GLY A 130 -2.05 11.63 -9.13
CA GLY A 130 -3.04 10.94 -9.95
C GLY A 130 -3.88 11.86 -10.85
N GLU A 131 -3.78 13.18 -10.66
CA GLU A 131 -4.60 14.18 -11.38
C GLU A 131 -3.85 14.88 -12.50
N GLU A 132 -2.61 15.28 -12.21
CA GLU A 132 -1.80 16.10 -13.09
C GLU A 132 -0.67 15.26 -13.66
N SER A 133 -0.28 15.53 -14.90
CA SER A 133 0.90 14.90 -15.47
C SER A 133 2.18 15.38 -14.76
N LEU A 134 3.22 14.54 -14.77
CA LEU A 134 4.53 14.91 -14.21
C LEU A 134 5.05 16.22 -14.82
N GLN A 135 4.82 16.44 -16.11
CA GLN A 135 5.22 17.65 -16.81
C GLN A 135 4.52 18.90 -16.27
N GLN A 136 3.21 18.82 -15.98
CA GLN A 136 2.46 19.95 -15.41
C GLN A 136 2.98 20.35 -14.03
N VAL A 137 3.29 19.35 -13.19
CA VAL A 137 3.84 19.58 -11.86
C VAL A 137 5.28 20.12 -11.94
N ALA A 138 6.12 19.56 -12.83
CA ALA A 138 7.48 20.04 -13.05
C ALA A 138 7.53 21.50 -13.57
N MET A 139 6.67 21.85 -14.51
CA MET A 139 6.51 23.23 -15.00
C MET A 139 6.14 24.19 -13.86
N ARG A 140 5.26 23.76 -12.95
CA ARG A 140 4.90 24.55 -11.75
C ARG A 140 6.09 24.72 -10.82
N ALA A 141 6.86 23.67 -10.57
CA ALA A 141 8.06 23.73 -9.73
C ALA A 141 9.11 24.69 -10.32
N HIS A 142 9.36 24.61 -11.63
CA HIS A 142 10.23 25.54 -12.35
C HIS A 142 9.76 26.99 -12.26
N ARG A 143 8.46 27.25 -12.51
CA ARG A 143 7.89 28.60 -12.40
C ARG A 143 8.05 29.21 -11.01
N LEU A 144 8.01 28.37 -9.97
CA LEU A 144 8.16 28.77 -8.57
C LEU A 144 9.64 28.86 -8.13
N GLY A 145 10.59 28.50 -8.98
CA GLY A 145 12.03 28.50 -8.65
C GLY A 145 12.40 27.51 -7.55
N LEU A 146 11.73 26.35 -7.51
CA LEU A 146 11.97 25.34 -6.48
C LEU A 146 13.20 24.48 -6.78
N PRO A 147 13.92 23.99 -5.75
CA PRO A 147 15.01 23.04 -5.94
C PRO A 147 14.44 21.64 -6.25
N THR A 148 14.52 21.23 -7.51
CA THR A 148 13.87 20.00 -8.02
C THR A 148 14.75 18.76 -8.04
N ASP A 149 16.07 18.93 -7.96
CA ASP A 149 17.06 17.88 -8.32
C ASP A 149 16.93 16.58 -7.51
N ASN A 150 16.37 16.65 -6.31
CA ASN A 150 16.27 15.53 -5.36
C ASN A 150 14.84 15.03 -5.12
N LEU A 151 13.83 15.66 -5.74
CA LEU A 151 12.43 15.27 -5.52
C LEU A 151 12.05 14.10 -6.43
N ASN A 152 11.80 12.91 -5.86
CA ASN A 152 11.25 11.80 -6.61
C ASN A 152 9.76 12.03 -6.88
N MET A 153 9.33 11.67 -8.09
CA MET A 153 7.94 11.85 -8.51
C MET A 153 7.40 10.58 -9.16
N LEU A 154 6.13 10.29 -8.87
CA LEU A 154 5.39 9.16 -9.41
C LEU A 154 4.04 9.65 -9.95
N SER A 155 3.68 9.20 -11.14
CA SER A 155 2.34 9.40 -11.70
C SER A 155 1.62 8.06 -11.67
N GLU A 156 0.78 7.84 -10.67
CA GLU A 156 0.08 6.57 -10.48
C GLU A 156 -1.25 6.80 -9.75
N THR A 157 -2.23 5.94 -10.01
CA THR A 157 -3.58 6.03 -9.44
C THR A 157 -3.96 4.80 -8.62
N SER A 158 -3.34 3.64 -8.87
CA SER A 158 -3.55 2.45 -8.05
C SER A 158 -2.80 2.58 -6.73
N ILE A 159 -3.56 2.55 -5.62
CA ILE A 159 -3.00 2.56 -4.26
C ILE A 159 -2.08 1.35 -4.05
N GLU A 160 -2.44 0.18 -4.60
CA GLU A 160 -1.63 -1.02 -4.51
C GLU A 160 -0.26 -0.83 -5.15
N GLN A 161 -0.20 -0.23 -6.35
CA GLN A 161 1.06 0.08 -7.01
C GLN A 161 1.86 1.15 -6.26
N ILE A 162 1.19 2.20 -5.77
CA ILE A 162 1.83 3.24 -4.96
C ILE A 162 2.47 2.63 -3.70
N CYS A 163 1.77 1.73 -3.01
CA CYS A 163 2.31 1.04 -1.83
C CYS A 163 3.50 0.15 -2.17
N LEU A 164 3.43 -0.64 -3.25
CA LEU A 164 4.56 -1.49 -3.69
C LEU A 164 5.81 -0.65 -4.01
N ILE A 165 5.63 0.46 -4.73
CA ILE A 165 6.73 1.37 -5.06
C ILE A 165 7.26 2.05 -3.79
N ALA A 166 6.39 2.46 -2.87
CA ALA A 166 6.81 3.05 -1.61
C ALA A 166 7.59 2.05 -0.72
N GLU A 167 7.24 0.76 -0.76
CA GLU A 167 8.00 -0.30 -0.08
C GLU A 167 9.39 -0.50 -0.68
N GLU A 168 9.56 -0.37 -2.01
CA GLU A 168 10.86 -0.45 -2.67
C GLU A 168 11.69 0.82 -2.44
N GLU A 169 11.07 1.98 -2.64
CA GLU A 169 11.76 3.27 -2.57
C GLU A 169 12.06 3.71 -1.14
N GLN A 170 11.31 3.23 -0.14
CA GLN A 170 11.45 3.61 1.27
C GLN A 170 11.59 5.14 1.48
N PRO A 171 10.67 5.98 0.94
CA PRO A 171 10.73 7.41 1.15
C PRO A 171 10.48 7.74 2.63
N LYS A 172 11.22 8.70 3.18
CA LYS A 172 10.98 9.18 4.56
C LYS A 172 9.73 10.06 4.66
N LEU A 173 9.29 10.64 3.55
CA LEU A 173 8.04 11.40 3.44
C LEU A 173 7.44 11.19 2.05
N MET A 174 6.14 10.91 2.00
CA MET A 174 5.39 10.74 0.77
C MET A 174 4.15 11.63 0.78
N VAL A 175 3.84 12.28 -0.34
CA VAL A 175 2.58 13.01 -0.54
C VAL A 175 1.82 12.39 -1.71
N PRO A 176 0.71 11.68 -1.45
CA PRO A 176 -0.24 11.31 -2.47
C PRO A 176 -1.22 12.46 -2.75
N SER A 177 -1.17 12.99 -3.97
CA SER A 177 -2.08 14.01 -4.49
C SER A 177 -3.12 13.37 -5.41
N HIS A 178 -4.34 13.22 -4.91
CA HIS A 178 -5.52 12.73 -5.64
C HIS A 178 -6.74 13.58 -5.24
N PRO A 179 -7.81 13.70 -6.05
CA PRO A 179 -8.98 14.43 -5.62
C PRO A 179 -9.65 13.57 -4.57
N ALA A 180 -10.03 14.18 -3.46
CA ALA A 180 -11.07 13.61 -2.62
C ALA A 180 -12.39 13.73 -3.41
N THR A 181 -12.65 12.78 -4.30
CA THR A 181 -13.98 12.50 -4.84
C THR A 181 -14.55 11.29 -4.14
#